data_AF-A0AAP0LEK8-F1
#
_entry.id   AF-A0AAP0LEK8-F1
#
_cell.length_a   1.000
_cell.length_b   1.000
_cell.length_c   1.000
_cell.angle_alpha   90.00
_cell.angle_beta   90.00
_cell.angle_gamma   90.00
#
_symmetry.space_group_name_H-M   'P 1'
#
loop_
_entity.id
_entity.type
_entity.pdbx_description
1 polymer ?
#
loop_
_entity_poly.entity_id
_entity_poly.type
_entity_poly.pdbx_seq_one_letter_code
_entity_poly.pdbx_strand_id
1 'polypeptide(L)'
;MECPRSYDKLRFDPSKPNCRLMSTHDDYSIMSRLPREKTSVVTVLRSPVDRVFSSYEFSVEVAARFLVHPNLTSVTKMARRVRRKSNAVSTLDIWPWKYLVPWMREDLFARRDARKRGDFKNNNTSNDPYDMKEIVMPLHKFINDPIAHDIVHNGATFQVAGLTNNSYFEEAHEVRHCVGKHQALGEYVLDVAKRRLDDMLYVGLTEDHKESASLFSNVVGAQVLSQLQALSSSNGKVANNNTVLDSICGIPSSDSCNFETQARLGVPEPILQQIISHNSLDVELYKHAQNIFEQQRTHFMEKLVVVERQRSMLANLEGAMRWWIIIALELQLGSDVRRSVYYYLIIRVTPVKNYIWSRCMRVVMRVYDVTVYA
;
A
#
# COMPACT_ATOMS: atom_id res chain seq x y z
N MET A 1 -1.41 0.61 -18.37
CA MET A 1 -0.54 -0.01 -17.34
C MET A 1 -1.20 0.11 -15.97
N GLU A 2 -1.60 1.31 -15.54
CA GLU A 2 -2.54 1.50 -14.42
C GLU A 2 -3.96 1.01 -14.77
N CYS A 3 -4.73 0.62 -13.75
CA CYS A 3 -6.15 0.23 -13.83
C CYS A 3 -7.08 1.46 -13.79
N PRO A 4 -8.34 1.30 -14.22
CA PRO A 4 -9.42 2.20 -13.80
C PRO A 4 -9.45 2.29 -12.26
N ARG A 5 -9.37 3.52 -11.74
CA ARG A 5 -9.44 3.82 -10.29
C ARG A 5 -10.63 3.11 -9.65
N SER A 6 -10.35 2.23 -8.70
CA SER A 6 -11.33 1.31 -8.10
C SER A 6 -11.59 1.61 -6.62
N TYR A 7 -11.42 2.88 -6.21
CA TYR A 7 -11.51 3.34 -4.82
C TYR A 7 -12.89 3.14 -4.14
N ASP A 8 -13.97 3.03 -4.91
CA ASP A 8 -15.33 2.76 -4.41
C ASP A 8 -15.80 1.31 -4.59
N LYS A 9 -15.19 0.61 -5.55
CA LYS A 9 -15.42 -0.80 -5.92
C LYS A 9 -14.49 -1.18 -7.06
N LEU A 10 -14.29 -2.46 -7.29
CA LEU A 10 -13.62 -2.99 -8.48
C LEU A 10 -14.30 -2.51 -9.78
N ARG A 11 -13.61 -1.68 -10.59
CA ARG A 11 -14.13 -1.07 -11.84
C ARG A 11 -13.58 -1.68 -13.13
N PHE A 12 -12.90 -2.82 -13.06
CA PHE A 12 -12.36 -3.55 -14.21
C PHE A 12 -12.54 -5.06 -14.04
N ASP A 13 -12.26 -5.80 -15.10
CA ASP A 13 -12.28 -7.26 -15.14
C ASP A 13 -10.86 -7.81 -14.92
N PRO A 14 -10.55 -8.43 -13.76
CA PRO A 14 -9.21 -8.93 -13.45
C PRO A 14 -8.73 -10.09 -14.33
N SER A 15 -9.61 -10.69 -15.13
CA SER A 15 -9.21 -11.72 -16.11
C SER A 15 -8.55 -11.12 -17.36
N LYS A 16 -8.72 -9.80 -17.61
CA LYS A 16 -8.20 -9.13 -18.80
C LYS A 16 -6.80 -8.54 -18.56
N PRO A 17 -5.79 -8.83 -19.42
CA PRO A 17 -4.37 -8.50 -19.17
C PRO A 17 -4.01 -7.01 -19.35
N ASN A 18 -4.99 -6.13 -19.53
CA ASN A 18 -4.79 -4.76 -19.99
C ASN A 18 -4.38 -3.78 -18.86
N CYS A 19 -4.42 -4.23 -17.60
CA CYS A 19 -3.92 -3.52 -16.43
C CYS A 19 -2.94 -4.40 -15.64
N ARG A 20 -1.97 -3.77 -14.96
CA ARG A 20 -1.03 -4.42 -14.04
C ARG A 20 -0.93 -3.77 -12.65
N LEU A 21 -1.42 -2.54 -12.47
CA LEU A 21 -1.38 -1.82 -11.18
C LEU A 21 -2.76 -1.28 -10.81
N MET A 22 -3.29 -1.72 -9.67
CA MET A 22 -4.53 -1.24 -9.07
C MET A 22 -4.23 -0.52 -7.76
N SER A 23 -4.80 0.67 -7.58
CA SER A 23 -4.91 1.33 -6.28
C SER A 23 -6.38 1.33 -5.83
N THR A 24 -6.62 1.04 -4.55
CA THR A 24 -7.95 0.96 -3.96
C THR A 24 -7.93 1.38 -2.48
N HIS A 25 -9.11 1.73 -1.94
CA HIS A 25 -9.37 1.86 -0.51
C HIS A 25 -10.09 0.63 0.08
N ASP A 26 -10.31 -0.42 -0.72
CA ASP A 26 -10.78 -1.71 -0.22
C ASP A 26 -9.83 -2.26 0.85
N ASP A 27 -10.33 -3.18 1.67
CA ASP A 27 -9.51 -4.00 2.55
C ASP A 27 -9.01 -5.27 1.82
N TYR A 28 -8.13 -6.03 2.49
CA TYR A 28 -7.46 -7.20 1.90
C TYR A 28 -8.44 -8.28 1.37
N SER A 29 -9.73 -8.28 1.75
CA SER A 29 -10.73 -9.20 1.19
C SER A 29 -10.90 -9.03 -0.33
N ILE A 30 -10.47 -7.91 -0.93
CA ILE A 30 -10.36 -7.73 -2.39
C ILE A 30 -9.57 -8.85 -3.08
N MET A 31 -8.62 -9.49 -2.38
CA MET A 31 -7.86 -10.66 -2.88
C MET A 31 -8.73 -11.90 -3.16
N SER A 32 -9.99 -11.91 -2.75
CA SER A 32 -10.99 -12.89 -3.18
C SER A 32 -11.47 -12.68 -4.63
N ARG A 33 -11.33 -11.46 -5.16
CA ARG A 33 -11.77 -11.05 -6.50
C ARG A 33 -10.63 -11.03 -7.53
N LEU A 34 -9.38 -11.28 -7.09
CA LEU A 34 -8.18 -11.16 -7.92
C LEU A 34 -7.48 -12.54 -8.10
N PRO A 35 -6.80 -12.79 -9.24
CA PRO A 35 -6.07 -14.05 -9.45
C PRO A 35 -4.85 -14.12 -8.51
N ARG A 36 -4.96 -14.89 -7.41
CA ARG A 36 -3.94 -14.96 -6.34
C ARG A 36 -2.53 -15.23 -6.84
N GLU A 37 -2.36 -16.19 -7.75
CA GLU A 37 -1.06 -16.57 -8.35
C GLU A 37 -0.40 -15.47 -9.19
N LYS A 38 -1.12 -14.39 -9.51
CA LYS A 38 -0.65 -13.30 -10.39
C LYS A 38 -0.79 -11.92 -9.75
N THR A 39 -1.16 -11.85 -8.48
CA THR A 39 -1.47 -10.60 -7.77
C THR A 39 -0.58 -10.47 -6.55
N SER A 40 0.30 -9.49 -6.56
CA SER A 40 1.09 -9.07 -5.40
C SER A 40 0.42 -7.87 -4.74
N VAL A 41 0.37 -7.87 -3.40
CA VAL A 41 -0.14 -6.74 -2.60
C VAL A 41 1.04 -5.90 -2.13
N VAL A 42 0.84 -4.58 -2.10
CA VAL A 42 1.76 -3.58 -1.56
C VAL A 42 0.94 -2.65 -0.69
N THR A 43 1.46 -2.26 0.48
CA THR A 43 0.81 -1.28 1.36
C THR A 43 1.79 -0.24 1.88
N VAL A 44 1.25 0.86 2.40
CA VAL A 44 1.98 1.87 3.17
C VAL A 44 1.15 2.14 4.42
N LEU A 45 1.74 1.92 5.60
CA LEU A 45 1.09 2.21 6.88
C LEU A 45 1.52 3.58 7.42
N ARG A 46 0.87 4.01 8.51
CA ARG A 46 1.11 5.28 9.20
C ARG A 46 0.98 5.07 10.70
N SER A 47 1.70 5.86 11.49
CA SER A 47 1.49 6.07 12.93
C SER A 47 0.00 6.06 13.26
N PRO A 48 -0.47 5.19 14.18
CA PRO A 48 -1.89 5.09 14.51
C PRO A 48 -2.46 6.41 15.07
N VAL A 49 -1.65 7.17 15.80
CA VAL A 49 -2.01 8.48 16.35
C VAL A 49 -2.22 9.48 15.23
N ASP A 50 -1.26 9.61 14.32
CA ASP A 50 -1.36 10.52 13.16
C ASP A 50 -2.45 10.11 12.18
N ARG A 51 -2.73 8.81 12.06
CA ARG A 51 -3.86 8.28 11.27
C ARG A 51 -5.20 8.74 11.85
N VAL A 52 -5.36 8.77 13.19
CA VAL A 52 -6.56 9.31 13.85
C VAL A 52 -6.67 10.82 13.65
N PHE A 53 -5.60 11.58 13.90
CA PHE A 53 -5.59 13.02 13.66
C PHE A 53 -5.94 13.38 12.21
N SER A 54 -5.27 12.74 11.26
CA SER A 54 -5.52 12.95 9.84
C SER A 54 -6.94 12.55 9.42
N SER A 55 -7.54 11.56 10.09
CA SER A 55 -8.95 11.17 9.85
C SER A 55 -9.93 12.21 10.37
N TYR A 56 -9.68 12.77 11.56
CA TYR A 56 -10.45 13.89 12.12
C TYR A 56 -10.34 15.13 11.24
N GLU A 57 -9.11 15.60 10.99
CA GLU A 57 -8.79 16.80 10.22
C GLU A 57 -9.40 16.75 8.81
N PHE A 58 -9.20 15.65 8.08
CA PHE A 58 -9.76 15.48 6.73
C PHE A 58 -11.29 15.41 6.75
N SER A 59 -11.89 14.76 7.75
CA SER A 59 -13.36 14.68 7.87
C SER A 59 -13.96 16.08 8.11
N VAL A 60 -13.33 16.88 8.96
CA VAL A 60 -13.73 18.27 9.22
C VAL A 60 -13.57 19.12 7.96
N GLU A 61 -12.41 19.07 7.31
CA GLU A 61 -12.10 19.88 6.13
C GLU A 61 -13.08 19.59 4.97
N VAL A 62 -13.28 18.32 4.62
CA VAL A 62 -14.17 17.92 3.52
C VAL A 62 -15.64 18.17 3.88
N ALA A 63 -16.04 18.00 5.14
CA ALA A 63 -17.39 18.32 5.59
C ALA A 63 -17.68 19.84 5.55
N ALA A 64 -16.71 20.68 5.94
CA ALA A 64 -16.83 22.13 5.95
C ALA A 64 -17.09 22.72 4.56
N ARG A 65 -16.55 22.10 3.49
CA ARG A 65 -16.81 22.50 2.09
C ARG A 65 -18.32 22.51 1.74
N PHE A 66 -19.16 21.76 2.45
CA PHE A 66 -20.61 21.76 2.24
C PHE A 66 -21.37 22.88 2.95
N LEU A 67 -20.75 23.61 3.89
CA LEU A 67 -21.41 24.67 4.67
C LEU A 67 -21.84 25.89 3.83
N VAL A 68 -21.34 25.99 2.59
CA VAL A 68 -21.81 26.94 1.55
C VAL A 68 -23.30 26.75 1.22
N HIS A 69 -23.87 25.57 1.50
CA HIS A 69 -25.28 25.28 1.27
C HIS A 69 -26.15 25.65 2.47
N PRO A 70 -27.40 26.12 2.24
CA PRO A 70 -28.26 26.62 3.32
C PRO A 70 -28.67 25.55 4.33
N ASN A 71 -28.82 24.28 3.92
CA ASN A 71 -29.19 23.16 4.78
C ASN A 71 -28.76 21.82 4.17
N LEU A 72 -28.78 20.74 4.97
CA LEU A 72 -28.45 19.38 4.54
C LEU A 72 -29.33 18.90 3.38
N THR A 73 -30.62 19.27 3.34
CA THR A 73 -31.53 18.94 2.23
C THR A 73 -31.05 19.50 0.89
N SER A 74 -30.48 20.71 0.89
CA SER A 74 -29.85 21.31 -0.30
C SER A 74 -28.61 20.53 -0.72
N VAL A 75 -27.77 20.10 0.23
CA VAL A 75 -26.59 19.26 -0.05
C VAL A 75 -27.02 17.95 -0.71
N THR A 76 -27.98 17.24 -0.13
CA THR A 76 -28.48 15.95 -0.65
C THR A 76 -29.12 16.09 -2.04
N LYS A 77 -29.87 17.18 -2.29
CA LYS A 77 -30.41 17.49 -3.62
C LYS A 77 -29.30 17.77 -4.64
N MET A 78 -28.24 18.48 -4.26
CA MET A 78 -27.08 18.75 -5.11
C MET A 78 -26.30 17.46 -5.41
N ALA A 79 -25.94 16.69 -4.38
CA ALA A 79 -25.18 15.44 -4.52
C ALA A 79 -25.89 14.43 -5.44
N ARG A 80 -27.22 14.27 -5.31
CA ARG A 80 -28.01 13.39 -6.21
C ARG A 80 -28.01 13.89 -7.67
N ARG A 81 -27.93 15.20 -7.93
CA ARG A 81 -27.80 15.76 -9.28
C ARG A 81 -26.40 15.55 -9.86
N VAL A 82 -25.35 15.74 -9.06
CA VAL A 82 -23.95 15.54 -9.50
C VAL A 82 -23.66 14.07 -9.77
N ARG A 83 -24.06 13.15 -8.87
CA ARG A 83 -23.89 11.70 -9.06
C ARG A 83 -24.61 11.15 -10.30
N ARG A 84 -25.70 11.78 -10.73
CA ARG A 84 -26.40 11.46 -12.00
C ARG A 84 -25.70 11.96 -13.25
N LYS A 85 -24.80 12.95 -13.14
CA LYS A 85 -24.10 13.58 -14.26
C LYS A 85 -22.64 13.17 -14.39
N SER A 86 -22.05 12.59 -13.34
CA SER A 86 -20.62 12.30 -13.26
C SER A 86 -20.36 10.82 -13.00
N ASN A 87 -19.49 10.23 -13.82
CA ASN A 87 -18.93 8.89 -13.57
C ASN A 87 -17.74 8.92 -12.60
N ALA A 88 -17.29 10.11 -12.17
CA ALA A 88 -16.16 10.28 -11.27
C ALA A 88 -16.49 9.76 -9.86
N VAL A 89 -15.50 9.15 -9.22
CA VAL A 89 -15.60 8.69 -7.83
C VAL A 89 -15.57 9.90 -6.89
N SER A 90 -16.56 10.04 -6.02
CA SER A 90 -16.53 11.07 -4.96
C SER A 90 -15.81 10.55 -3.72
N THR A 91 -15.19 11.43 -2.94
CA THR A 91 -14.79 11.14 -1.55
C THR A 91 -15.97 10.58 -0.74
N LEU A 92 -17.21 10.99 -1.03
CA LEU A 92 -18.42 10.47 -0.38
C LEU A 92 -18.80 9.03 -0.76
N ASP A 93 -18.11 8.41 -1.73
CA ASP A 93 -18.32 7.03 -2.16
C ASP A 93 -17.21 6.06 -1.69
N ILE A 94 -16.13 6.58 -1.10
CA ILE A 94 -14.90 5.86 -0.76
C ILE A 94 -14.84 5.56 0.74
N TRP A 95 -14.42 4.36 1.14
CA TRP A 95 -14.16 4.05 2.56
C TRP A 95 -12.83 4.70 3.04
N PRO A 96 -12.72 5.24 4.27
CA PRO A 96 -13.76 5.38 5.31
C PRO A 96 -14.68 6.60 5.13
N TRP A 97 -14.33 7.52 4.23
CA TRP A 97 -14.93 8.86 4.10
C TRP A 97 -16.42 8.88 3.79
N LYS A 98 -16.94 7.84 3.13
CA LYS A 98 -18.38 7.62 2.87
C LYS A 98 -19.23 7.56 4.15
N TYR A 99 -18.62 7.27 5.30
CA TYR A 99 -19.24 7.33 6.62
C TYR A 99 -18.85 8.62 7.38
N LEU A 100 -17.55 8.91 7.47
CA LEU A 100 -17.04 9.99 8.31
C LEU A 100 -17.46 11.40 7.84
N VAL A 101 -17.43 11.66 6.53
CA VAL A 101 -17.74 12.99 5.98
C VAL A 101 -19.23 13.33 6.12
N PRO A 102 -20.20 12.44 5.81
CA PRO A 102 -21.61 12.71 6.11
C PRO A 102 -21.89 12.98 7.59
N TRP A 103 -21.33 12.18 8.50
CA TRP A 103 -21.48 12.35 9.95
C TRP A 103 -20.92 13.69 10.45
N MET A 104 -19.66 14.00 10.12
CA MET A 104 -19.04 15.27 10.50
C MET A 104 -19.78 16.47 9.88
N ARG A 105 -20.33 16.33 8.67
CA ARG A 105 -21.15 17.37 8.04
C ARG A 105 -22.44 17.63 8.82
N GLU A 106 -23.09 16.61 9.36
CA GLU A 106 -24.29 16.80 10.17
C GLU A 106 -24.00 17.57 11.47
N ASP A 107 -22.89 17.25 12.14
CA ASP A 107 -22.40 17.97 13.32
C ASP A 107 -22.07 19.46 13.00
N LEU A 108 -21.32 19.72 11.93
CA LEU A 108 -20.98 21.08 11.50
C LEU A 108 -22.22 21.93 11.14
N PHE A 109 -23.21 21.34 10.46
CA PHE A 109 -24.48 22.02 10.17
C PHE A 109 -25.25 22.33 11.46
N ALA A 110 -25.34 21.38 12.39
CA ALA A 110 -26.00 21.57 13.68
C ALA A 110 -25.36 22.72 14.49
N ARG A 111 -24.02 22.76 14.58
CA ARG A 111 -23.28 23.84 15.27
C ARG A 111 -23.42 25.20 14.59
N ARG A 112 -23.39 25.24 13.26
CA ARG A 112 -23.64 26.48 12.50
C ARG A 112 -25.05 27.01 12.77
N ASP A 113 -26.05 26.14 12.77
CA ASP A 113 -27.44 26.56 12.93
C ASP A 113 -27.79 26.90 14.39
N ALA A 114 -27.10 26.29 15.37
CA ALA A 114 -27.12 26.72 16.77
C ALA A 114 -26.48 28.11 16.98
N ARG A 115 -25.33 28.39 16.35
CA ARG A 115 -24.73 29.74 16.34
C ARG A 115 -25.69 30.80 15.77
N LYS A 116 -26.40 30.48 14.67
CA LYS A 116 -27.41 31.39 14.08
C LYS A 116 -28.60 31.69 15.00
N ARG A 117 -28.93 30.80 15.93
CA ARG A 117 -30.00 31.02 16.93
C ARG A 117 -29.52 31.79 18.17
N GLY A 118 -28.21 31.97 18.34
CA GLY A 118 -27.65 32.50 19.59
C GLY A 118 -27.66 31.49 20.74
N ASP A 119 -27.67 30.19 20.43
CA ASP A 119 -27.64 29.12 21.45
C ASP A 119 -26.31 29.14 22.25
N PHE A 120 -25.24 29.66 21.63
CA PHE A 120 -23.93 29.88 22.23
C PHE A 120 -23.84 31.30 22.80
N LYS A 121 -23.68 31.41 24.12
CA LYS A 121 -23.75 32.70 24.87
C LYS A 121 -22.44 33.12 25.54
N ASN A 122 -21.35 32.35 25.39
CA ASN A 122 -20.09 32.58 26.09
C ASN A 122 -19.00 33.09 25.15
N ASN A 123 -18.36 34.21 25.48
CA ASN A 123 -17.31 34.82 24.66
C ASN A 123 -15.95 34.07 24.69
N ASN A 124 -15.83 32.97 25.43
CA ASN A 124 -14.62 32.17 25.51
C ASN A 124 -14.60 31.09 24.42
N THR A 125 -14.45 31.51 23.16
CA THR A 125 -14.03 30.60 22.09
C THR A 125 -12.65 30.04 22.41
N SER A 126 -12.54 28.72 22.55
CA SER A 126 -11.24 28.07 22.71
C SER A 126 -10.35 28.32 21.49
N ASN A 127 -9.10 28.69 21.72
CA ASN A 127 -8.08 28.79 20.68
C ASN A 127 -7.46 27.43 20.31
N ASP A 128 -7.78 26.37 21.07
CA ASP A 128 -7.37 25.00 20.73
C ASP A 128 -8.21 24.49 19.54
N PRO A 129 -7.61 24.22 18.36
CA PRO A 129 -8.32 23.72 17.18
C PRO A 129 -8.96 22.33 17.39
N TYR A 130 -8.56 21.60 18.44
CA TYR A 130 -9.12 20.29 18.80
C TYR A 130 -10.20 20.36 19.91
N ASP A 131 -10.51 21.53 20.48
CA ASP A 131 -11.63 21.74 21.43
C ASP A 131 -12.52 22.96 21.10
N MET A 132 -12.71 23.25 19.80
CA MET A 132 -13.58 24.33 19.34
C MET A 132 -15.08 23.98 19.39
N LYS A 133 -15.62 23.75 20.60
CA LYS A 133 -16.99 23.28 20.89
C LYS A 133 -18.12 23.99 20.13
N GLU A 134 -17.98 25.25 19.75
CA GLU A 134 -19.03 26.00 19.04
C GLU A 134 -18.91 25.90 17.51
N ILE A 135 -17.75 25.48 17.02
CA ILE A 135 -17.37 25.49 15.60
C ILE A 135 -17.44 24.10 14.99
N VAL A 136 -16.85 23.12 15.67
CA VAL A 136 -16.65 21.73 15.22
C VAL A 136 -16.74 20.76 16.41
N MET A 137 -16.96 19.48 16.14
CA MET A 137 -16.85 18.41 17.13
C MET A 137 -15.44 18.41 17.78
N PRO A 138 -15.30 18.57 19.10
CA PRO A 138 -14.00 18.40 19.75
C PRO A 138 -13.40 17.02 19.49
N LEU A 139 -12.07 16.93 19.42
CA LEU A 139 -11.34 15.68 19.19
C LEU A 139 -11.67 14.63 20.26
N HIS A 140 -11.75 15.03 21.54
CA HIS A 140 -12.14 14.12 22.62
C HIS A 140 -13.56 13.55 22.44
N LYS A 141 -14.47 14.29 21.80
CA LYS A 141 -15.80 13.78 21.44
C LYS A 141 -15.72 12.86 20.22
N PHE A 142 -14.93 13.22 19.22
CA PHE A 142 -14.73 12.41 18.01
C PHE A 142 -14.18 11.01 18.35
N ILE A 143 -13.08 10.90 19.12
CA ILE A 143 -12.42 9.61 19.43
C ILE A 143 -13.22 8.71 20.38
N ASN A 144 -14.28 9.22 21.00
CA ASN A 144 -15.18 8.47 21.88
C ASN A 144 -16.55 8.23 21.22
N ASP A 145 -16.77 8.66 19.97
CA ASP A 145 -18.01 8.42 19.25
C ASP A 145 -18.06 6.98 18.69
N PRO A 146 -19.22 6.28 18.75
CA PRO A 146 -19.37 4.95 18.16
C PRO A 146 -18.95 4.86 16.68
N ILE A 147 -19.10 5.93 15.89
CA ILE A 147 -18.66 5.95 14.49
C ILE A 147 -17.13 5.95 14.38
N ALA A 148 -16.40 6.61 15.28
CA ALA A 148 -14.95 6.53 15.31
C ALA A 148 -14.47 5.16 15.79
N HIS A 149 -15.15 4.55 16.78
CA HIS A 149 -14.88 3.19 17.21
C HIS A 149 -15.10 2.15 16.09
N ASP A 150 -16.16 2.29 15.28
CA ASP A 150 -16.42 1.37 14.18
C ASP A 150 -15.60 1.66 12.91
N ILE A 151 -15.19 2.89 12.64
CA ILE A 151 -14.55 3.23 11.34
C ILE A 151 -13.07 3.59 11.45
N VAL A 152 -12.65 4.28 12.51
CA VAL A 152 -11.28 4.82 12.65
C VAL A 152 -10.40 3.90 13.48
N HIS A 153 -10.88 3.49 14.66
CA HIS A 153 -10.10 2.77 15.66
C HIS A 153 -9.75 1.35 15.22
N ASN A 154 -8.49 0.95 15.40
CA ASN A 154 -7.88 -0.27 14.87
C ASN A 154 -8.08 -0.50 13.34
N GLY A 155 -8.36 0.59 12.61
CA GLY A 155 -8.74 0.55 11.21
C GLY A 155 -7.67 -0.02 10.28
N ALA A 156 -6.38 0.15 10.58
CA ALA A 156 -5.31 -0.41 9.76
C ALA A 156 -5.25 -1.94 9.90
N THR A 157 -5.34 -2.45 11.13
CA THR A 157 -5.44 -3.88 11.43
C THR A 157 -6.63 -4.51 10.75
N PHE A 158 -7.81 -3.89 10.84
CA PHE A 158 -8.98 -4.41 10.15
C PHE A 158 -8.87 -4.32 8.61
N GLN A 159 -8.20 -3.31 8.06
CA GLN A 159 -7.98 -3.19 6.61
C GLN A 159 -7.03 -4.28 6.09
N VAL A 160 -5.95 -4.58 6.82
CA VAL A 160 -5.03 -5.68 6.46
C VAL A 160 -5.67 -7.05 6.73
N ALA A 161 -6.43 -7.19 7.83
CA ALA A 161 -7.19 -8.40 8.14
C ALA A 161 -8.41 -8.65 7.22
N GLY A 162 -8.81 -7.68 6.41
CA GLY A 162 -9.95 -7.82 5.50
C GLY A 162 -11.29 -7.93 6.24
N LEU A 163 -11.47 -7.07 7.25
CA LEU A 163 -12.57 -7.05 8.22
C LEU A 163 -13.13 -5.62 8.43
N THR A 164 -13.11 -4.78 7.41
CA THR A 164 -13.72 -3.43 7.45
C THR A 164 -15.18 -3.47 7.02
N ASN A 165 -15.89 -2.36 7.19
CA ASN A 165 -17.25 -2.17 6.66
C ASN A 165 -17.30 -2.09 5.12
N ASN A 166 -16.19 -2.37 4.44
CA ASN A 166 -16.05 -2.45 2.99
C ASN A 166 -15.54 -3.83 2.53
N SER A 167 -15.57 -4.84 3.41
CA SER A 167 -15.18 -6.22 3.08
C SER A 167 -16.08 -6.87 2.03
N TYR A 168 -15.52 -7.81 1.26
CA TYR A 168 -16.23 -8.62 0.26
C TYR A 168 -16.90 -9.90 0.82
N PHE A 169 -16.85 -10.09 2.14
CA PHE A 169 -17.45 -11.20 2.89
C PHE A 169 -18.48 -10.64 3.88
N GLU A 170 -19.63 -11.29 4.04
CA GLU A 170 -20.73 -10.78 4.89
C GLU A 170 -20.38 -10.96 6.37
N GLU A 171 -19.74 -12.08 6.71
CA GLU A 171 -19.30 -12.48 8.04
C GLU A 171 -18.24 -11.52 8.62
N ALA A 172 -17.56 -10.75 7.78
CA ALA A 172 -16.55 -9.78 8.21
C ALA A 172 -17.11 -8.72 9.19
N HIS A 173 -18.37 -8.30 8.97
CA HIS A 173 -19.07 -7.37 9.85
C HIS A 173 -19.37 -8.01 11.21
N GLU A 174 -19.77 -9.28 11.24
CA GLU A 174 -20.07 -10.01 12.48
C GLU A 174 -18.79 -10.23 13.29
N VAL A 175 -17.70 -10.67 12.65
CA VAL A 175 -16.38 -10.83 13.29
C VAL A 175 -15.88 -9.51 13.85
N ARG A 176 -15.96 -8.40 13.08
CA ARG A 176 -15.62 -7.05 13.56
C ARG A 176 -16.41 -6.68 14.81
N HIS A 177 -17.72 -6.90 14.81
CA HIS A 177 -18.60 -6.62 15.94
C HIS A 177 -18.28 -7.48 17.17
N CYS A 178 -17.95 -8.76 16.99
CA CYS A 178 -17.49 -9.65 18.05
C CYS A 178 -16.17 -9.18 18.67
N VAL A 179 -15.20 -8.75 17.86
CA VAL A 179 -13.91 -8.20 18.33
C VAL A 179 -14.11 -6.91 19.12
N GLY A 180 -15.03 -6.03 18.69
CA GLY A 180 -15.40 -4.83 19.44
C GLY A 180 -16.02 -5.12 20.81
N LYS A 181 -16.68 -6.28 20.99
CA LYS A 181 -17.24 -6.73 22.28
C LYS A 181 -16.25 -7.51 23.15
N HIS A 182 -15.34 -8.25 22.52
CA HIS A 182 -14.43 -9.18 23.19
C HIS A 182 -13.00 -8.90 22.74
N GLN A 183 -12.30 -8.01 23.47
CA GLN A 183 -10.96 -7.53 23.11
C GLN A 183 -9.94 -8.65 22.87
N ALA A 184 -10.04 -9.76 23.60
CA ALA A 184 -9.20 -10.96 23.40
C ALA A 184 -9.30 -11.58 21.98
N LEU A 185 -10.40 -11.36 21.25
CA LEU A 185 -10.51 -11.76 19.84
C LEU A 185 -9.64 -10.89 18.92
N GLY A 186 -9.22 -9.71 19.38
CA GLY A 186 -8.35 -8.79 18.64
C GLY A 186 -6.96 -9.36 18.36
N GLU A 187 -6.43 -10.20 19.26
CA GLU A 187 -5.13 -10.87 19.10
C GLU A 187 -5.12 -11.77 17.86
N TYR A 188 -6.16 -12.60 17.67
CA TYR A 188 -6.31 -13.44 16.48
C TYR A 188 -6.42 -12.63 15.18
N VAL A 189 -7.11 -11.49 15.21
CA VAL A 189 -7.22 -10.58 14.06
C VAL A 189 -5.87 -9.94 13.73
N LEU A 190 -5.13 -9.54 14.75
CA LEU A 190 -3.80 -8.97 14.64
C LEU A 190 -2.79 -9.99 14.09
N ASP A 191 -2.85 -11.25 14.51
CA ASP A 191 -2.02 -12.34 13.96
C ASP A 191 -2.34 -12.67 12.50
N VAL A 192 -3.61 -12.49 12.07
CA VAL A 192 -3.97 -12.57 10.65
C VAL A 192 -3.42 -11.36 9.88
N ALA A 193 -3.45 -10.16 10.48
CA ALA A 193 -2.92 -8.94 9.86
C ALA A 193 -1.39 -8.98 9.73
N LYS A 194 -0.65 -9.35 10.79
CA LYS A 194 0.82 -9.49 10.78
C LYS A 194 1.29 -10.45 9.68
N ARG A 195 0.76 -11.69 9.65
CA ARG A 195 1.06 -12.68 8.60
C ARG A 195 0.78 -12.16 7.18
N ARG A 196 -0.30 -11.40 7.00
CA ARG A 196 -0.62 -10.82 5.68
C ARG A 196 0.31 -9.69 5.28
N LEU A 197 0.91 -8.95 6.22
CA LEU A 197 1.99 -8.00 5.93
C LEU A 197 3.26 -8.74 5.52
N ASP A 198 3.60 -9.84 6.20
CA ASP A 198 4.77 -10.68 5.87
C ASP A 198 4.67 -11.25 4.44
N ASP A 199 3.46 -11.60 3.99
CA ASP A 199 3.17 -12.07 2.63
C ASP A 199 3.07 -10.95 1.57
N MET A 200 3.19 -9.66 1.92
CA MET A 200 3.16 -8.56 0.93
C MET A 200 4.49 -8.41 0.20
N LEU A 201 4.42 -7.99 -1.06
CA LEU A 201 5.61 -7.69 -1.88
C LEU A 201 6.42 -6.52 -1.28
N TYR A 202 5.74 -5.57 -0.64
CA TYR A 202 6.36 -4.40 -0.04
C TYR A 202 5.46 -3.76 1.03
N VAL A 203 6.06 -3.24 2.11
CA VAL A 203 5.36 -2.56 3.21
C VAL A 203 6.12 -1.28 3.55
N GLY A 204 5.58 -0.13 3.14
CA GLY A 204 6.15 1.18 3.43
C GLY A 204 5.59 1.84 4.69
N LEU A 205 6.24 2.93 5.10
CA LEU A 205 5.79 3.85 6.15
C LEU A 205 5.50 5.23 5.55
N THR A 206 4.55 5.97 6.12
CA THR A 206 4.14 7.30 5.63
C THR A 206 5.08 8.39 6.15
N GLU A 207 5.62 8.16 7.33
CA GLU A 207 6.64 8.93 8.02
C GLU A 207 7.91 8.98 7.15
N ASP A 208 8.33 7.82 6.64
CA ASP A 208 9.46 7.64 5.74
C ASP A 208 9.03 7.55 4.26
N HIS A 209 8.03 8.35 3.84
CA HIS A 209 7.40 8.19 2.50
C HIS A 209 8.39 8.24 1.33
N LYS A 210 9.40 9.12 1.40
CA LYS A 210 10.43 9.27 0.36
C LYS A 210 11.36 8.05 0.28
N GLU A 211 11.77 7.53 1.42
CA GLU A 211 12.55 6.28 1.48
C GLU A 211 11.68 5.11 1.01
N SER A 212 10.41 5.06 1.43
CA SER A 212 9.46 4.04 1.01
C SER A 212 9.24 3.97 -0.50
N ALA A 213 9.12 5.13 -1.16
CA ALA A 213 9.02 5.20 -2.62
C ALA A 213 10.31 4.71 -3.30
N SER A 214 11.48 5.05 -2.74
CA SER A 214 12.77 4.60 -3.25
C SER A 214 12.93 3.08 -3.12
N LEU A 215 12.73 2.51 -1.93
CA LEU A 215 12.82 1.07 -1.68
C LEU A 215 11.85 0.29 -2.58
N PHE A 216 10.59 0.72 -2.66
CA PHE A 216 9.60 0.09 -3.53
C PHE A 216 10.00 0.10 -5.01
N SER A 217 10.54 1.23 -5.52
CA SER A 217 10.98 1.32 -6.92
C SER A 217 12.06 0.29 -7.27
N ASN A 218 12.94 -0.04 -6.31
CA ASN A 218 13.99 -1.03 -6.48
C ASN A 218 13.46 -2.47 -6.44
N VAL A 219 12.47 -2.77 -5.58
CA VAL A 219 11.79 -4.08 -5.55
C VAL A 219 11.11 -4.36 -6.90
N VAL A 220 10.32 -3.40 -7.41
CA VAL A 220 9.62 -3.56 -8.70
C VAL A 220 10.61 -3.58 -9.87
N GLY A 221 11.63 -2.71 -9.86
CA GLY A 221 12.66 -2.67 -10.89
C GLY A 221 13.40 -4.00 -11.04
N ALA A 222 13.82 -4.60 -9.92
CA ALA A 222 14.44 -5.93 -9.91
C ALA A 222 13.50 -7.02 -10.46
N GLN A 223 12.22 -6.99 -10.10
CA GLN A 223 11.23 -7.96 -10.58
C GLN A 223 10.99 -7.85 -12.09
N VAL A 224 10.92 -6.63 -12.65
CA VAL A 224 10.79 -6.39 -14.10
C VAL A 224 12.03 -6.89 -14.84
N LEU A 225 13.23 -6.58 -14.34
CA LEU A 225 14.48 -7.04 -14.95
C LEU A 225 14.60 -8.57 -14.95
N SER A 226 14.23 -9.23 -13.84
CA SER A 226 14.20 -10.69 -13.74
C SER A 226 13.23 -11.33 -14.75
N GLN A 227 12.04 -10.74 -14.93
CA GLN A 227 11.07 -11.22 -15.94
C GLN A 227 11.62 -11.05 -17.37
N LEU A 228 12.28 -9.93 -17.68
CA LEU A 228 12.90 -9.71 -19.00
C LEU A 228 14.02 -10.73 -19.28
N GLN A 229 14.85 -11.06 -18.29
CA GLN A 229 15.90 -12.08 -18.39
C GLN A 229 15.34 -13.50 -18.58
N ALA A 230 14.29 -13.86 -17.84
CA ALA A 230 13.61 -15.13 -18.00
C ALA A 230 12.97 -15.27 -19.40
N LEU A 231 12.37 -14.19 -19.91
CA LEU A 231 11.80 -14.15 -21.25
C LEU A 231 12.88 -14.26 -22.34
N SER A 232 14.02 -13.58 -22.19
CA SER A 232 15.12 -13.64 -23.18
C SER A 232 15.80 -15.02 -23.22
N SER A 233 15.84 -15.73 -22.08
CA SER A 233 16.32 -17.11 -21.99
C SER A 233 15.37 -18.13 -22.63
N SER A 234 14.10 -17.78 -22.84
CA SER A 234 13.06 -18.69 -23.38
C SER A 234 12.86 -18.58 -24.90
N ASN A 235 13.33 -17.51 -25.55
CA ASN A 235 13.16 -17.29 -26.98
C ASN A 235 14.42 -16.69 -27.64
N GLY A 236 15.15 -17.52 -28.37
CA GLY A 236 16.24 -17.10 -29.22
C GLY A 236 15.77 -16.32 -30.45
N LYS A 237 15.55 -15.00 -30.31
CA LYS A 237 15.62 -13.97 -31.36
C LYS A 237 15.50 -12.58 -30.73
N VAL A 238 16.65 -11.90 -30.59
CA VAL A 238 16.71 -10.50 -30.12
C VAL A 238 16.30 -9.57 -31.27
N ALA A 239 15.23 -8.80 -31.07
CA ALA A 239 14.98 -7.58 -31.82
C ALA A 239 15.59 -6.41 -31.05
N ASN A 240 16.58 -5.74 -31.66
CA ASN A 240 17.37 -4.71 -31.00
C ASN A 240 16.67 -3.34 -31.09
N ASN A 241 15.96 -2.93 -30.04
CA ASN A 241 15.37 -1.60 -29.94
C ASN A 241 16.00 -0.80 -28.79
N ASN A 242 16.92 0.09 -29.15
CA ASN A 242 17.36 1.16 -28.26
C ASN A 242 16.25 2.21 -28.16
N THR A 243 15.71 2.44 -26.96
CA THR A 243 14.98 3.69 -26.67
C THR A 243 14.97 4.02 -25.18
N VAL A 244 15.73 5.06 -24.83
CA VAL A 244 15.37 6.11 -23.85
C VAL A 244 15.00 5.64 -22.44
N LEU A 245 16.02 5.50 -21.60
CA LEU A 245 15.88 5.76 -20.16
C LEU A 245 16.00 7.27 -19.95
N ASP A 246 14.88 7.99 -19.95
CA ASP A 246 14.90 9.42 -19.65
C ASP A 246 13.64 9.89 -18.91
N SER A 247 13.87 10.76 -17.92
CA SER A 247 12.92 11.72 -17.34
C SER A 247 11.58 11.22 -16.76
N ILE A 248 11.62 10.64 -15.54
CA ILE A 248 10.55 10.87 -14.54
C ILE A 248 11.16 11.14 -13.15
N CYS A 249 11.48 12.41 -12.87
CA CYS A 249 11.46 12.94 -11.50
C CYS A 249 11.25 14.46 -11.48
N GLY A 250 10.13 14.90 -12.07
CA GLY A 250 9.64 16.27 -11.93
C GLY A 250 8.79 16.42 -10.66
N ILE A 251 9.41 16.38 -9.48
CA ILE A 251 8.76 16.77 -8.21
C ILE A 251 9.48 18.02 -7.71
N PRO A 252 8.81 19.18 -7.61
CA PRO A 252 9.44 20.38 -7.06
C PRO A 252 9.82 20.14 -5.60
N SER A 253 10.96 20.71 -5.20
CA SER A 253 11.53 20.65 -3.85
C SER A 253 10.46 20.86 -2.77
N SER A 254 10.15 19.79 -2.04
CA SER A 254 9.28 19.83 -0.88
C SER A 254 10.06 19.50 0.39
N ASP A 255 10.54 20.55 1.05
CA ASP A 255 10.87 20.53 2.48
C ASP A 255 9.57 20.49 3.32
N SER A 256 8.64 19.62 2.90
CA SER A 256 7.24 19.53 3.32
C SER A 256 6.81 18.05 3.35
N CYS A 257 7.55 17.26 4.12
CA CYS A 257 7.14 15.91 4.55
C CYS A 257 7.08 15.77 6.08
N ASN A 258 7.16 16.88 6.82
CA ASN A 258 6.79 16.92 8.23
C ASN A 258 5.26 16.93 8.33
N PHE A 259 4.66 15.74 8.46
CA PHE A 259 3.21 15.57 8.55
C PHE A 259 2.61 15.96 9.92
N GLU A 260 3.44 16.30 10.91
CA GLU A 260 3.00 16.89 12.17
C GLU A 260 2.68 18.37 12.01
N THR A 261 1.40 18.70 12.13
CA THR A 261 0.99 20.10 12.30
C THR A 261 1.34 20.54 13.71
N GLN A 262 1.98 21.71 13.88
CA GLN A 262 2.36 22.25 15.20
C GLN A 262 1.21 22.26 16.22
N ALA A 263 -0.04 22.36 15.74
CA ALA A 263 -1.24 22.24 16.56
C ALA A 263 -1.36 20.89 17.30
N ARG A 264 -0.91 19.76 16.73
CA ARG A 264 -0.98 18.43 17.37
C ARG A 264 -0.14 18.36 18.65
N LEU A 265 0.96 19.10 18.71
CA LEU A 265 1.81 19.22 19.92
C LEU A 265 1.09 19.92 21.08
N GLY A 266 0.02 20.67 20.81
CA GLY A 266 -0.83 21.31 21.82
C GLY A 266 -1.91 20.40 22.41
N VAL A 267 -2.06 19.17 21.90
CA VAL A 267 -3.11 18.25 22.34
C VAL A 267 -2.73 17.62 23.68
N PRO A 268 -3.61 17.68 24.72
CA PRO A 268 -3.30 17.12 26.03
C PRO A 268 -2.94 15.63 25.99
N GLU A 269 -1.86 15.26 26.70
CA GLU A 269 -1.38 13.89 26.84
C GLU A 269 -2.48 12.85 27.19
N PRO A 270 -3.47 13.13 28.07
CA PRO A 270 -4.56 12.18 28.32
C PRO A 270 -5.40 11.83 27.08
N ILE A 271 -5.50 12.73 26.10
CA ILE A 271 -6.19 12.48 24.82
C ILE A 271 -5.30 11.60 23.92
N LEU A 272 -3.99 11.85 23.88
CA LEU A 272 -3.04 11.01 23.14
C LEU A 272 -3.04 9.57 23.68
N GLN A 273 -3.05 9.39 25.00
CA GLN A 273 -3.16 8.07 25.63
C GLN A 273 -4.51 7.37 25.35
N GLN A 274 -5.62 8.12 25.28
CA GLN A 274 -6.90 7.55 24.81
C GLN A 274 -6.82 7.09 23.36
N ILE A 275 -6.22 7.90 22.47
CA ILE A 275 -6.01 7.54 21.06
C ILE A 275 -5.17 6.26 20.93
N ILE A 276 -4.08 6.14 21.69
CA ILE A 276 -3.22 4.95 21.73
C ILE A 276 -4.02 3.73 22.24
N SER A 277 -4.73 3.87 23.36
CA SER A 277 -5.56 2.81 23.97
C SER A 277 -6.62 2.29 22.99
N HIS A 278 -7.35 3.19 22.31
CA HIS A 278 -8.37 2.80 21.32
C HIS A 278 -7.76 2.18 20.04
N ASN A 279 -6.45 2.27 19.83
CA ASN A 279 -5.74 1.75 18.66
C ASN A 279 -4.66 0.71 19.03
N SER A 280 -4.83 -0.03 20.11
CA SER A 280 -3.84 -1.01 20.61
C SER A 280 -3.38 -2.02 19.55
N LEU A 281 -4.28 -2.55 18.72
CA LEU A 281 -3.94 -3.50 17.65
C LEU A 281 -3.14 -2.81 16.55
N ASP A 282 -3.52 -1.58 16.18
CA ASP A 282 -2.79 -0.80 15.17
C ASP A 282 -1.39 -0.39 15.66
N VAL A 283 -1.20 -0.14 16.95
CA VAL A 283 0.12 0.14 17.55
C VAL A 283 1.04 -1.07 17.39
N GLU A 284 0.55 -2.27 17.69
CA GLU A 284 1.32 -3.50 17.47
C GLU A 284 1.55 -3.83 15.99
N LEU A 285 0.55 -3.63 15.13
CA LEU A 285 0.69 -3.85 13.70
C LEU A 285 1.69 -2.87 13.09
N TYR A 286 1.65 -1.60 13.50
CA TYR A 286 2.58 -0.59 13.03
C TYR A 286 4.01 -0.91 13.46
N LYS A 287 4.21 -1.35 14.72
CA LYS A 287 5.52 -1.86 15.19
C LYS A 287 6.01 -3.05 14.37
N HIS A 288 5.12 -3.97 13.98
CA HIS A 288 5.45 -5.09 13.10
C HIS A 288 5.85 -4.61 11.69
N ALA A 289 5.11 -3.64 11.13
CA ALA A 289 5.43 -3.03 9.84
C ALA A 289 6.77 -2.26 9.85
N GLN A 290 7.12 -1.59 10.96
CA GLN A 290 8.43 -0.97 11.15
C GLN A 290 9.56 -2.01 11.10
N ASN A 291 9.38 -3.19 11.71
CA ASN A 291 10.36 -4.27 11.62
C ASN A 291 10.51 -4.79 10.17
N ILE A 292 9.41 -4.97 9.45
CA ILE A 292 9.43 -5.37 8.02
C ILE A 292 10.17 -4.32 7.18
N PHE A 293 9.85 -3.04 7.38
CA PHE A 293 10.47 -1.92 6.68
C PHE A 293 11.98 -1.85 6.93
N GLU A 294 12.43 -2.05 8.17
CA GLU A 294 13.85 -2.09 8.52
C GLU A 294 14.59 -3.25 7.84
N GLN A 295 13.96 -4.43 7.78
CA GLN A 295 14.51 -5.59 7.06
C GLN A 295 14.61 -5.32 5.55
N GLN A 296 13.57 -4.72 4.96
CA GLN A 296 13.57 -4.31 3.54
C GLN A 296 14.65 -3.26 3.26
N ARG A 297 14.84 -2.28 4.14
CA ARG A 297 15.92 -1.28 4.09
C ARG A 297 17.30 -1.92 4.18
N THR A 298 17.51 -2.79 5.16
CA THR A 298 18.79 -3.49 5.37
C THR A 298 19.16 -4.31 4.14
N HIS A 299 18.24 -5.12 3.62
CA HIS A 299 18.45 -5.93 2.41
C HIS A 299 18.73 -5.10 1.15
N PHE A 300 18.14 -3.90 1.06
CA PHE A 300 18.45 -2.96 -0.01
C PHE A 300 19.86 -2.36 0.11
N MET A 301 20.26 -1.93 1.31
CA MET A 301 21.60 -1.39 1.57
C MET A 301 22.70 -2.43 1.33
N GLU A 302 22.49 -3.69 1.73
CA GLU A 302 23.41 -4.80 1.42
C GLU A 302 23.59 -4.99 -0.10
N LYS A 303 22.50 -4.94 -0.88
CA LYS A 303 22.57 -5.01 -2.34
C LYS A 303 23.33 -3.83 -2.94
N LEU A 304 23.12 -2.61 -2.46
CA LEU A 304 23.87 -1.44 -2.91
C LEU A 304 25.37 -1.61 -2.64
N VAL A 305 25.76 -2.02 -1.44
CA VAL A 305 27.17 -2.27 -1.08
C VAL A 305 27.78 -3.36 -1.96
N VAL A 306 27.05 -4.42 -2.29
CA VAL A 306 27.51 -5.46 -3.23
C VAL A 306 27.70 -4.88 -4.64
N VAL A 307 26.77 -4.09 -5.15
CA VAL A 307 26.87 -3.45 -6.47
C VAL A 307 28.01 -2.43 -6.53
N GLU A 308 28.22 -1.63 -5.50
CA GLU A 308 29.36 -0.69 -5.40
C GLU A 308 30.70 -1.43 -5.27
N ARG A 309 30.74 -2.55 -4.53
CA ARG A 309 31.93 -3.40 -4.45
C ARG A 309 32.22 -4.09 -5.79
N GLN A 310 31.21 -4.56 -6.52
CA GLN A 310 31.37 -5.08 -7.87
C GLN A 310 31.84 -3.99 -8.84
N ARG A 311 31.27 -2.78 -8.76
CA ARG A 311 31.66 -1.63 -9.59
C ARG A 311 33.10 -1.18 -9.30
N SER A 312 33.54 -1.19 -8.05
CA SER A 312 34.94 -0.86 -7.70
C SER A 312 35.91 -1.98 -8.07
N MET A 313 35.53 -3.26 -7.97
CA MET A 313 36.32 -4.35 -8.55
C MET A 313 36.44 -4.24 -10.07
N LEU A 314 35.36 -3.89 -10.78
CA LEU A 314 35.37 -3.67 -12.23
C LEU A 314 36.19 -2.44 -12.63
N ALA A 315 36.12 -1.34 -11.87
CA ALA A 315 36.97 -0.16 -12.06
C ALA A 315 38.46 -0.50 -11.84
N ASN A 316 38.78 -1.32 -10.84
CA ASN A 316 40.14 -1.82 -10.62
C ASN A 316 40.61 -2.80 -11.71
N LEU A 317 39.70 -3.45 -12.44
CA LEU A 317 40.01 -4.28 -13.61
C LEU A 317 40.31 -3.47 -14.89
N GLU A 318 40.01 -2.16 -14.94
CA GLU A 318 40.32 -1.32 -16.11
C GLU A 318 41.82 -1.14 -16.37
N GLY A 319 42.68 -1.38 -15.36
CA GLY A 319 44.13 -1.45 -15.55
C GLY A 319 44.59 -2.75 -16.23
N ALA A 320 44.01 -3.89 -15.85
CA ALA A 320 44.48 -5.20 -16.28
C ALA A 320 43.93 -5.62 -17.66
N MET A 321 42.65 -5.42 -17.95
CA MET A 321 42.05 -5.90 -19.22
C MET A 321 42.40 -5.06 -20.45
N ARG A 322 42.82 -3.80 -20.29
CA ARG A 322 43.27 -2.97 -21.43
C ARG A 322 44.51 -3.55 -22.14
N TRP A 323 45.46 -4.13 -21.39
CA TRP A 323 46.67 -4.73 -21.95
C TRP A 323 46.37 -6.02 -22.72
N TRP A 324 45.48 -6.88 -22.21
CA TRP A 324 45.11 -8.13 -22.89
C TRP A 324 44.36 -7.89 -24.20
N ILE A 325 43.52 -6.85 -24.28
CA ILE A 325 42.82 -6.49 -25.52
C ILE A 325 43.78 -5.92 -26.57
N ILE A 326 44.79 -5.13 -26.16
CA ILE A 326 45.82 -4.61 -27.08
C ILE A 326 46.70 -5.76 -27.62
N ILE A 327 47.17 -6.66 -26.76
CA ILE A 327 47.97 -7.83 -27.16
C ILE A 327 47.18 -8.76 -28.10
N ALA A 328 45.87 -8.95 -27.85
CA ALA A 328 45.00 -9.74 -28.73
C ALA A 328 44.73 -9.08 -30.09
N LEU A 329 44.85 -7.76 -30.21
CA LEU A 329 44.66 -7.04 -31.47
C LEU A 329 45.94 -6.96 -32.31
N GLU A 330 47.13 -6.87 -31.70
CA GLU A 330 48.40 -6.91 -32.44
C GLU A 330 48.73 -8.31 -33.00
N LEU A 331 48.26 -9.39 -32.35
CA LEU A 331 48.46 -10.76 -32.84
C LEU A 331 47.53 -11.19 -33.98
N GLN A 332 46.52 -10.38 -34.35
CA GLN A 332 45.49 -10.75 -35.33
C GLN A 332 45.60 -10.05 -36.70
N LEU A 333 46.64 -9.22 -36.92
CA LEU A 333 46.93 -8.54 -38.19
C LEU A 333 48.30 -8.90 -38.77
N GLY A 334 48.59 -10.20 -38.84
CA GLY A 334 49.77 -10.75 -39.52
C GLY A 334 49.46 -12.05 -40.27
N SER A 335 49.68 -12.03 -41.60
CA SER A 335 49.75 -13.19 -42.51
C SER A 335 48.55 -14.17 -42.57
N ASP A 336 47.68 -13.92 -43.55
CA ASP A 336 47.23 -14.83 -44.64
C ASP A 336 47.53 -16.37 -44.59
N VAL A 337 46.68 -17.13 -45.31
CA VAL A 337 46.90 -18.48 -45.90
C VAL A 337 46.22 -19.73 -45.25
N ARG A 338 45.05 -20.10 -45.82
CA ARG A 338 44.49 -21.46 -46.13
C ARG A 338 43.89 -22.42 -45.06
N ARG A 339 42.72 -22.98 -45.47
CA ARG A 339 42.14 -24.36 -45.26
C ARG A 339 41.30 -24.72 -44.01
N SER A 340 39.98 -24.77 -44.24
CA SER A 340 39.08 -25.95 -44.19
C SER A 340 38.75 -26.74 -42.89
N VAL A 341 37.47 -27.17 -42.86
CA VAL A 341 36.85 -28.42 -42.29
C VAL A 341 35.82 -28.21 -41.15
N TYR A 342 34.68 -28.92 -41.30
CA TYR A 342 33.48 -28.99 -40.44
C TYR A 342 33.69 -29.83 -39.16
N TYR A 343 32.74 -29.76 -38.19
CA TYR A 343 31.95 -30.91 -37.73
C TYR A 343 30.68 -30.47 -36.94
N TYR A 344 29.62 -31.27 -37.01
CA TYR A 344 28.38 -31.16 -36.21
C TYR A 344 28.27 -32.38 -35.29
N LEU A 345 27.58 -32.26 -34.15
CA LEU A 345 27.04 -33.42 -33.40
C LEU A 345 25.68 -33.09 -32.79
N ILE A 346 24.70 -33.98 -32.97
CA ILE A 346 23.33 -33.89 -32.43
C ILE A 346 22.98 -35.24 -31.79
N ILE A 347 22.44 -35.24 -30.58
CA ILE A 347 21.65 -36.37 -30.04
C ILE A 347 20.40 -35.81 -29.32
N ARG A 348 19.26 -36.50 -29.47
CA ARG A 348 17.92 -36.08 -29.05
C ARG A 348 17.10 -37.31 -28.66
N VAL A 349 16.51 -37.39 -27.46
CA VAL A 349 15.51 -38.42 -27.09
C VAL A 349 14.47 -37.84 -26.11
N THR A 350 13.21 -38.29 -26.22
CA THR A 350 12.06 -37.98 -25.33
C THR A 350 11.22 -39.27 -25.09
N PRO A 351 9.99 -39.26 -24.51
CA PRO A 351 9.70 -39.64 -23.12
C PRO A 351 8.82 -40.91 -22.94
N VAL A 352 8.53 -41.34 -21.69
CA VAL A 352 7.57 -42.43 -21.35
C VAL A 352 6.68 -42.07 -20.13
N LYS A 353 5.50 -42.71 -19.98
CA LYS A 353 4.40 -42.36 -19.04
C LYS A 353 3.81 -43.58 -18.26
N ASN A 354 3.48 -43.34 -16.98
CA ASN A 354 2.37 -43.92 -16.16
C ASN A 354 2.39 -45.45 -15.79
N TYR A 355 1.54 -46.06 -14.91
CA TYR A 355 0.16 -45.78 -14.37
C TYR A 355 -0.13 -46.53 -13.01
N ILE A 356 -0.74 -45.89 -11.95
CA ILE A 356 -1.42 -46.37 -10.67
C ILE A 356 -0.82 -47.53 -9.79
N TRP A 357 -1.07 -47.74 -8.49
CA TRP A 357 -2.04 -47.28 -7.43
C TRP A 357 -1.24 -46.78 -6.17
N SER A 358 -1.80 -46.30 -5.04
CA SER A 358 -3.16 -46.41 -4.49
C SER A 358 -3.70 -45.14 -3.74
N ARG A 359 -4.56 -45.31 -2.72
CA ARG A 359 -5.51 -44.32 -2.16
C ARG A 359 -5.73 -44.50 -0.63
N CYS A 360 -5.01 -43.75 0.20
CA CYS A 360 -5.32 -43.63 1.65
C CYS A 360 -4.98 -42.27 2.30
N MET A 361 -4.15 -41.41 1.71
CA MET A 361 -3.86 -40.05 2.21
C MET A 361 -4.40 -38.97 1.25
N ARG A 362 -5.52 -38.32 1.60
CA ARG A 362 -5.98 -37.12 0.87
C ARG A 362 -6.82 -36.13 1.71
N VAL A 363 -6.62 -36.07 3.02
CA VAL A 363 -7.40 -35.16 3.91
C VAL A 363 -6.55 -34.30 4.86
N VAL A 364 -5.28 -34.64 5.16
CA VAL A 364 -4.59 -34.05 6.33
C VAL A 364 -3.33 -33.20 6.04
N MET A 365 -2.66 -33.33 4.89
CA MET A 365 -1.43 -32.55 4.60
C MET A 365 -1.48 -31.82 3.26
N ARG A 366 -1.83 -30.52 3.32
CA ARG A 366 -1.63 -29.54 2.24
C ARG A 366 -1.50 -28.10 2.75
N VAL A 367 -0.85 -27.94 3.90
CA VAL A 367 -0.31 -26.65 4.39
C VAL A 367 1.06 -26.98 4.97
N TYR A 368 2.04 -26.09 4.74
CA TYR A 368 3.45 -26.21 5.13
C TYR A 368 4.25 -27.28 4.39
N ASP A 369 5.13 -26.81 3.49
CA ASP A 369 6.25 -27.58 2.96
C ASP A 369 7.49 -26.69 3.09
N VAL A 370 8.29 -26.93 4.14
CA VAL A 370 9.55 -26.25 4.45
C VAL A 370 10.56 -27.31 4.89
N THR A 371 11.54 -27.58 4.04
CA THR A 371 12.87 -28.15 4.35
C THR A 371 13.73 -27.89 3.12
N VAL A 372 14.80 -27.08 3.16
CA VAL A 372 16.09 -27.31 3.81
C VAL A 372 16.72 -28.62 3.34
N TYR A 373 17.78 -28.50 2.53
CA TYR A 373 18.59 -29.61 2.02
C TYR A 373 19.66 -30.05 3.03
N ALA A 374 19.94 -31.35 3.01
CA ALA A 374 21.28 -31.91 3.13
C ALA A 374 21.49 -32.84 1.92
#